data_AF-A0A418TC48-F1
#
_entry.id   AF-A0A418TC48-F1
#
_cell.length_a   1.000
_cell.length_b   1.000
_cell.length_c   1.000
_cell.angle_alpha   90.00
_cell.angle_beta   90.00
_cell.angle_gamma   90.00
#
_symmetry.space_group_name_H-M   'P 1'
#
loop_
_entity.id
_entity.type
_entity.pdbx_description
1 polymer ?
#
loop_
_entity_poly.entity_id
_entity_poly.type
_entity_poly.pdbx_seq_one_letter_code
_entity_poly.pdbx_strand_id
1 'polypeptide(L)'
;MPTNKYSAGIILLLAGVIILLGKIGVFGFLGAIFWPLLVLIPGVLLHVLYFGRVVPAVMLVPGGMLVVYALLFIICNIFGWDSLKYLWPMFIFGFAAGLYEYYMFGGASVPRVVFTASIALAIASVLFLVLILMWSWGIYLIAALFIAAGAWMMFGPRKRW
;
A
#
# COMPACT_ATOMS: atom_id res chain seq x y z
N MET A 1 3.90 56.36 -10.66
CA MET A 1 3.65 54.90 -10.69
C MET A 1 4.82 54.15 -10.02
N PRO A 2 4.83 53.90 -8.69
CA PRO A 2 5.92 53.15 -8.07
C PRO A 2 5.38 52.04 -7.14
N THR A 3 5.09 50.84 -7.66
CA THR A 3 4.64 49.70 -6.84
C THR A 3 5.30 48.36 -7.17
N ASN A 4 6.23 48.31 -8.14
CA ASN A 4 6.78 47.04 -8.64
C ASN A 4 7.94 46.47 -7.79
N LYS A 5 8.75 47.31 -7.14
CA LYS A 5 9.97 46.86 -6.43
C LYS A 5 9.68 46.18 -5.09
N TYR A 6 8.72 46.70 -4.32
CA TYR A 6 8.30 46.09 -3.06
C TYR A 6 7.58 44.75 -3.28
N SER A 7 6.72 44.67 -4.30
CA SER A 7 6.04 43.43 -4.66
C SER A 7 7.03 42.37 -5.16
N ALA A 8 8.03 42.75 -5.98
CA ALA A 8 9.09 41.85 -6.42
C ALA A 8 9.97 41.36 -5.25
N GLY A 9 10.29 42.23 -4.29
CA GLY A 9 11.03 41.85 -3.09
C GLY A 9 10.28 40.85 -2.22
N ILE A 10 8.97 41.04 -2.01
CA ILE A 10 8.12 40.12 -1.25
C ILE A 10 8.03 38.75 -1.93
N ILE A 11 7.88 38.71 -3.27
CA ILE A 11 7.82 37.46 -4.04
C ILE A 11 9.14 36.69 -3.91
N LEU A 12 10.28 37.39 -3.98
CA LEU A 12 11.60 36.78 -3.85
C LEU A 12 11.85 36.23 -2.43
N LEU A 13 11.38 36.96 -1.40
CA LEU A 13 11.42 36.51 -0.01
C LEU A 13 10.56 35.26 0.20
N LEU A 14 9.34 35.24 -0.35
CA LEU A 14 8.45 34.08 -0.30
C LEU A 14 9.06 32.88 -1.02
N ALA A 15 9.64 33.09 -2.20
CA ALA A 15 10.31 32.05 -2.97
C ALA A 15 11.52 31.47 -2.20
N GLY A 16 12.33 32.31 -1.56
CA GLY A 16 13.46 31.87 -0.73
C GLY A 16 13.01 31.04 0.48
N VAL A 17 11.94 31.46 1.16
CA VAL A 17 11.32 30.72 2.28
C VAL A 17 10.77 29.37 1.80
N ILE A 18 10.05 29.33 0.68
CA ILE A 18 9.53 28.10 0.06
C ILE A 18 10.68 27.13 -0.26
N ILE A 19 11.75 27.59 -0.92
CA ILE A 19 12.91 26.75 -1.25
C ILE A 19 13.59 26.21 0.01
N LEU A 20 13.73 27.05 1.05
CA LEU A 20 14.28 26.62 2.34
C LEU A 20 13.39 25.56 3.00
N LEU A 21 12.06 25.77 3.05
CA LEU A 21 11.07 24.80 3.55
C LEU A 21 11.14 23.46 2.81
N GLY A 22 11.37 23.50 1.49
CA GLY A 22 11.60 22.30 0.70
C GLY A 22 12.87 21.55 1.09
N LYS A 23 13.96 22.26 1.37
CA LYS A 23 15.22 21.67 1.84
C LYS A 23 15.12 21.03 3.22
N ILE A 24 14.24 21.53 4.11
CA ILE A 24 13.96 20.93 5.43
C ILE A 24 13.07 19.68 5.33
N GLY A 25 12.67 19.27 4.11
CA GLY A 25 11.87 18.08 3.88
C GLY A 25 10.38 18.28 4.14
N VAL A 26 9.90 19.51 4.37
CA VAL A 26 8.48 19.79 4.62
C VAL A 26 7.62 19.41 3.41
N PHE A 27 8.08 19.66 2.18
CA PHE A 27 7.38 19.19 0.97
C PHE A 27 7.44 17.68 0.78
N GLY A 28 8.50 17.00 1.24
CA GLY A 28 8.58 15.55 1.21
C GLY A 28 7.60 14.91 2.20
N PHE A 29 7.54 15.43 3.42
CA PHE A 29 6.60 15.00 4.46
C PHE A 29 5.14 15.30 4.09
N LEU A 30 4.86 16.52 3.61
CA LEU A 30 3.53 16.89 3.10
C LEU A 30 3.15 16.00 1.91
N GLY A 31 4.05 15.80 0.94
CA GLY A 31 3.80 14.92 -0.20
C GLY A 31 3.50 13.47 0.19
N ALA A 32 4.23 12.93 1.17
CA ALA A 32 4.04 11.57 1.70
C ALA A 32 2.66 11.35 2.34
N ILE A 33 2.12 12.37 3.02
CA ILE A 33 0.79 12.30 3.66
C ILE A 33 -0.32 12.67 2.67
N PHE A 34 -0.12 13.72 1.86
CA PHE A 34 -1.12 14.20 0.92
C PHE A 34 -1.41 13.19 -0.20
N TRP A 35 -0.39 12.50 -0.72
CA TRP A 35 -0.58 11.62 -1.86
C TRP A 35 -1.55 10.45 -1.58
N PRO A 36 -1.40 9.65 -0.51
CA PRO A 36 -2.38 8.62 -0.17
C PRO A 36 -3.76 9.20 0.13
N LEU A 37 -3.85 10.39 0.72
CA LEU A 37 -5.10 11.10 0.97
C LEU A 37 -5.83 11.45 -0.34
N LEU A 38 -5.12 11.88 -1.39
CA LEU A 38 -5.70 12.13 -2.71
C LEU A 38 -6.30 10.87 -3.34
N VAL A 39 -5.81 9.67 -2.98
CA VAL A 39 -6.38 8.38 -3.39
C VAL A 39 -7.54 7.96 -2.46
N LEU A 40 -7.41 8.23 -1.16
CA LEU A 40 -8.41 7.89 -0.15
C LEU A 40 -9.70 8.69 -0.32
N ILE A 41 -9.59 10.00 -0.59
CA ILE A 41 -10.74 10.91 -0.74
C ILE A 41 -11.73 10.41 -1.79
N PRO A 42 -11.35 10.12 -3.05
CA PRO A 42 -12.28 9.60 -4.04
C PRO A 42 -12.80 8.20 -3.66
N GLY A 43 -11.98 7.36 -3.03
CA GLY A 43 -12.41 6.06 -2.53
C GLY A 43 -13.56 6.17 -1.52
N VAL A 44 -13.37 6.97 -0.47
CA VAL A 44 -14.38 7.24 0.56
C VAL A 44 -15.58 7.99 -0.03
N LEU A 45 -15.35 8.92 -0.97
CA LEU A 45 -16.43 9.64 -1.63
C LEU A 45 -17.35 8.68 -2.40
N LEU A 46 -16.81 7.69 -3.12
CA LEU A 46 -17.62 6.67 -3.80
C LEU A 46 -18.48 5.86 -2.83
N HIS A 47 -17.92 5.51 -1.67
CA HIS A 47 -18.67 4.88 -0.57
C HIS A 47 -19.81 5.76 -0.08
N VAL A 48 -19.52 7.03 0.25
CA VAL A 48 -20.53 7.99 0.73
C VAL A 48 -21.63 8.22 -0.31
N LEU A 49 -21.27 8.38 -1.59
CA LEU A 49 -22.22 8.55 -2.67
C LEU A 49 -23.11 7.31 -2.86
N TYR A 50 -22.57 6.11 -2.65
CA TYR A 50 -23.35 4.87 -2.70
C TYR A 50 -24.37 4.82 -1.56
N PHE A 51 -23.94 5.08 -0.31
CA PHE A 51 -24.86 5.13 0.83
C PHE A 51 -25.89 6.26 0.71
N GLY A 52 -25.52 7.36 0.05
CA GLY A 52 -26.43 8.44 -0.36
C GLY A 52 -27.37 8.09 -1.51
N ARG A 53 -27.32 6.85 -2.03
CA ARG A 53 -28.11 6.35 -3.18
C ARG A 53 -27.91 7.15 -4.47
N VAL A 54 -26.77 7.82 -4.62
CA VAL A 54 -26.43 8.64 -5.79
C VAL A 54 -25.81 7.78 -6.89
N VAL A 55 -25.04 6.75 -6.52
CA VAL A 55 -24.32 5.88 -7.46
C VAL A 55 -24.72 4.41 -7.31
N PRO A 56 -24.63 3.60 -8.38
CA PRO A 56 -24.93 2.17 -8.31
C PRO A 56 -23.90 1.41 -7.48
N ALA A 57 -24.30 0.23 -6.96
CA ALA A 57 -23.43 -0.62 -6.14
C ALA A 57 -22.11 -1.02 -6.84
N VAL A 58 -22.08 -1.07 -8.17
CA VAL A 58 -20.86 -1.36 -8.95
C VAL A 58 -19.72 -0.38 -8.62
N MET A 59 -20.04 0.86 -8.25
CA MET A 59 -19.05 1.88 -7.88
C MET A 59 -18.37 1.62 -6.53
N LEU A 60 -18.87 0.69 -5.71
CA LEU A 60 -18.19 0.23 -4.52
C LEU A 60 -16.92 -0.56 -4.86
N VAL A 61 -16.86 -1.19 -6.03
CA VAL A 61 -15.67 -1.94 -6.46
C VAL A 61 -14.45 -1.01 -6.55
N PRO A 62 -14.45 0.07 -7.36
CA PRO A 62 -13.35 1.02 -7.36
C PRO A 62 -13.22 1.80 -6.04
N GLY A 63 -14.32 2.02 -5.30
CA GLY A 63 -14.28 2.63 -3.97
C GLY A 63 -13.44 1.83 -2.98
N GLY A 64 -13.72 0.53 -2.82
CA GLY A 64 -13.00 -0.40 -1.97
C GLY A 64 -11.53 -0.55 -2.37
N MET A 65 -11.25 -0.67 -3.68
CA MET A 65 -9.87 -0.70 -4.18
C MET A 65 -9.09 0.54 -3.76
N LEU A 66 -9.64 1.74 -3.98
CA LEU A 66 -8.98 3.00 -3.67
C LEU A 66 -8.71 3.14 -2.16
N VAL A 67 -9.64 2.71 -1.31
CA VAL A 67 -9.45 2.71 0.14
C VAL A 67 -8.32 1.77 0.55
N VAL A 68 -8.30 0.53 0.05
CA VAL A 68 -7.24 -0.44 0.36
C VAL A 68 -5.89 0.03 -0.16
N TYR A 69 -5.84 0.59 -1.37
CA TYR A 69 -4.59 1.10 -1.96
C TYR A 69 -4.08 2.34 -1.23
N ALA A 70 -4.96 3.24 -0.80
CA ALA A 70 -4.57 4.38 0.01
C ALA A 70 -3.97 3.94 1.35
N LEU A 71 -4.58 2.96 2.03
CA LEU A 71 -4.03 2.39 3.25
C LEU A 71 -2.65 1.74 2.99
N LEU A 72 -2.51 1.00 1.89
CA LEU A 72 -1.23 0.44 1.48
C LEU A 72 -0.17 1.52 1.25
N PHE A 73 -0.51 2.62 0.58
CA PHE A 73 0.43 3.71 0.35
C PHE A 73 0.80 4.43 1.65
N ILE A 74 -0.11 4.56 2.62
CA ILE A 74 0.22 5.07 3.96
C ILE A 74 1.24 4.15 4.63
N ILE A 75 1.03 2.82 4.59
CA ILE A 75 1.97 1.83 5.13
C ILE A 75 3.33 1.94 4.43
N CYS A 76 3.37 2.04 3.10
CA CYS A 76 4.62 2.23 2.35
C CYS A 76 5.34 3.54 2.69
N ASN A 77 4.62 4.61 3.03
CA ASN A 77 5.26 5.85 3.49
C ASN A 77 5.88 5.72 4.89
N ILE A 78 5.29 4.91 5.78
CA ILE A 78 5.79 4.69 7.15
C ILE A 78 6.97 3.70 7.16
N PHE A 79 6.84 2.57 6.44
CA PHE A 79 7.82 1.48 6.44
C PHE A 79 8.82 1.56 5.26
N GLY A 80 8.71 2.59 4.43
CA GLY A 80 9.51 2.75 3.22
C GLY A 80 8.94 2.02 2.00
N TRP A 81 9.19 2.58 0.82
CA TRP A 81 8.68 2.08 -0.46
C TRP A 81 9.26 0.71 -0.85
N ASP A 82 10.41 0.33 -0.29
CA ASP A 82 10.95 -1.02 -0.43
C ASP A 82 10.02 -2.11 0.11
N SER A 83 9.14 -1.78 1.07
CA SER A 83 8.14 -2.70 1.62
C SER A 83 7.09 -3.14 0.59
N LEU A 84 6.93 -2.39 -0.51
CA LEU A 84 6.01 -2.72 -1.59
C LEU A 84 6.30 -4.09 -2.21
N LYS A 85 7.57 -4.52 -2.23
CA LYS A 85 7.96 -5.86 -2.72
C LYS A 85 7.33 -7.00 -1.92
N TYR A 86 6.96 -6.75 -0.67
CA TYR A 86 6.31 -7.72 0.21
C TYR A 86 4.79 -7.51 0.27
N LEU A 87 4.36 -6.25 0.13
CA LEU A 87 2.96 -5.84 0.27
C LEU A 87 2.17 -5.91 -1.04
N TRP A 88 2.79 -6.15 -2.19
CA TRP A 88 2.08 -6.20 -3.48
C TRP A 88 0.85 -7.12 -3.52
N PRO A 89 0.75 -8.26 -2.79
CA PRO A 89 -0.48 -9.07 -2.80
C PRO A 89 -1.70 -8.28 -2.33
N MET A 90 -1.52 -7.26 -1.49
CA MET A 90 -2.61 -6.39 -1.05
C MET A 90 -3.27 -5.61 -2.20
N PHE A 91 -2.63 -5.49 -3.38
CA PHE A 91 -3.33 -4.98 -4.56
C PHE A 91 -4.42 -5.95 -5.02
N ILE A 92 -4.14 -7.25 -5.00
CA ILE A 92 -5.14 -8.29 -5.28
C ILE A 92 -6.21 -8.27 -4.17
N PHE A 93 -5.81 -8.08 -2.92
CA PHE A 93 -6.76 -7.93 -1.81
C PHE A 93 -7.68 -6.72 -1.99
N GLY A 94 -7.18 -5.58 -2.48
CA GLY A 94 -8.01 -4.40 -2.75
C GLY A 94 -9.08 -4.66 -3.80
N PHE A 95 -8.74 -5.42 -4.85
CA PHE A 95 -9.71 -5.90 -5.84
C PHE A 95 -10.74 -6.85 -5.20
N ALA A 96 -10.27 -7.80 -4.39
CA ALA A 96 -11.14 -8.74 -3.68
C ALA A 96 -12.11 -8.04 -2.72
N ALA A 97 -11.62 -7.05 -1.97
CA ALA A 97 -12.41 -6.24 -1.03
C ALA A 97 -13.48 -5.42 -1.75
N GLY A 98 -13.14 -4.75 -2.85
CA GLY A 98 -14.12 -4.03 -3.66
C GLY A 98 -15.22 -4.93 -4.23
N LEU A 99 -14.86 -6.14 -4.71
CA LEU A 99 -15.86 -7.12 -5.15
C LEU A 99 -16.70 -7.67 -4.00
N TYR A 100 -16.12 -7.84 -2.81
CA TYR A 100 -16.82 -8.29 -1.61
C TYR A 100 -17.89 -7.27 -1.21
N GLU A 101 -17.51 -5.99 -1.13
CA GLU A 101 -18.42 -4.88 -0.85
C GLU A 101 -19.54 -4.81 -1.89
N TYR A 102 -19.21 -4.94 -3.18
CA TYR A 102 -20.22 -4.97 -4.23
C TYR A 102 -21.22 -6.12 -4.07
N TYR A 103 -20.78 -7.33 -3.69
CA TYR A 103 -21.70 -8.44 -3.44
C TYR A 103 -22.56 -8.22 -2.20
N MET A 104 -21.99 -7.72 -1.09
CA MET A 104 -22.73 -7.48 0.14
C MET A 104 -23.80 -6.39 -0.02
N PHE A 105 -23.46 -5.31 -0.71
CA PHE A 105 -24.31 -4.12 -0.82
C PHE A 105 -25.14 -4.07 -2.11
N GLY A 106 -24.74 -4.82 -3.16
CA GLY A 106 -25.47 -4.89 -4.42
C GLY A 106 -26.76 -5.73 -4.38
N GLY A 107 -27.05 -6.40 -3.26
CA GLY A 107 -28.30 -7.13 -3.04
C GLY A 107 -28.49 -8.34 -3.97
N ALA A 108 -29.74 -8.78 -4.10
CA ALA A 108 -30.09 -10.02 -4.81
C ALA A 108 -29.79 -10.00 -6.33
N SER A 109 -29.53 -8.82 -6.92
CA SER A 109 -29.16 -8.67 -8.32
C SER A 109 -27.72 -9.09 -8.64
N VAL A 110 -26.86 -9.27 -7.63
CA VAL A 110 -25.46 -9.62 -7.87
C VAL A 110 -25.30 -11.14 -8.00
N PRO A 111 -24.71 -11.66 -9.10
CA PRO A 111 -24.46 -13.08 -9.24
C PRO A 111 -23.55 -13.61 -8.13
N ARG A 112 -23.87 -14.80 -7.60
CA ARG A 112 -23.02 -15.50 -6.62
C ARG A 112 -21.57 -15.71 -7.09
N VAL A 113 -21.35 -15.72 -8.40
CA VAL A 113 -20.01 -15.81 -9.01
C VAL A 113 -19.10 -14.68 -8.53
N VAL A 114 -19.63 -13.47 -8.29
CA VAL A 114 -18.87 -12.32 -7.78
C VAL A 114 -18.32 -12.59 -6.39
N PHE A 115 -19.12 -13.22 -5.52
CA PHE A 115 -18.70 -13.62 -4.18
C PHE A 115 -17.60 -14.68 -4.22
N THR A 116 -17.78 -15.73 -5.04
CA THR A 116 -16.77 -16.77 -5.21
C THR A 116 -15.47 -16.20 -5.77
N ALA A 117 -15.55 -15.28 -6.74
CA ALA A 117 -14.38 -14.60 -7.29
C ALA A 117 -13.67 -13.74 -6.24
N SER A 118 -14.41 -12.96 -5.45
CA SER A 118 -13.86 -12.16 -4.36
C SER A 118 -13.12 -13.02 -3.34
N ILE A 119 -13.73 -14.12 -2.88
CA ILE A 119 -13.10 -15.04 -1.93
C ILE A 119 -11.87 -15.70 -2.54
N ALA A 120 -11.96 -16.19 -3.79
CA ALA A 120 -10.82 -16.81 -4.46
C ALA A 120 -9.64 -15.85 -4.57
N LEU A 121 -9.89 -14.58 -4.92
CA LEU A 121 -8.87 -13.53 -4.99
C LEU A 121 -8.31 -13.17 -3.61
N ALA A 122 -9.16 -13.10 -2.57
CA ALA A 122 -8.72 -12.86 -1.20
C ALA A 122 -7.79 -13.99 -0.71
N ILE A 123 -8.18 -15.24 -0.95
CA ILE A 123 -7.36 -16.41 -0.62
C ILE A 123 -6.05 -16.38 -1.39
N ALA A 124 -6.09 -16.13 -2.71
CA ALA A 124 -4.88 -16.03 -3.53
C ALA A 124 -3.93 -14.93 -3.01
N SER A 125 -4.45 -13.77 -2.65
CA SER A 125 -3.68 -12.68 -2.04
C SER A 125 -3.01 -13.12 -0.74
N VAL A 126 -3.75 -13.75 0.17
CA VAL A 126 -3.22 -14.23 1.45
C VAL A 126 -2.14 -15.29 1.20
N LEU A 127 -2.37 -16.23 0.29
CA LEU A 127 -1.39 -17.24 -0.08
C LEU A 127 -0.11 -16.61 -0.63
N PHE A 128 -0.20 -15.64 -1.55
CA PHE A 128 0.99 -14.95 -2.05
C PHE A 128 1.72 -14.19 -0.94
N LEU A 129 1.00 -13.51 -0.05
CA LEU A 129 1.60 -12.80 1.08
C LEU A 129 2.36 -13.76 2.01
N VAL A 130 1.76 -14.91 2.34
CA VAL A 130 2.40 -15.96 3.14
C VAL A 130 3.63 -16.51 2.42
N LEU A 131 3.55 -16.81 1.12
CA LEU A 131 4.67 -17.33 0.34
C LEU A 131 5.85 -16.34 0.32
N ILE A 132 5.59 -15.05 0.18
CA ILE A 132 6.63 -14.02 0.16
C ILE A 132 7.28 -13.84 1.53
N LEU A 133 6.48 -13.89 2.60
CA LEU A 133 6.98 -13.81 3.97
C LEU A 133 7.82 -15.06 4.30
N MET A 134 7.33 -16.25 3.90
CA MET A 134 8.05 -17.51 4.01
C MET A 134 9.33 -17.52 3.17
N TRP A 135 9.35 -16.95 1.97
CA TRP A 135 10.56 -16.88 1.15
C TRP A 135 11.60 -15.94 1.75
N SER A 136 11.14 -14.78 2.25
CA SER A 136 12.01 -13.83 2.94
C SER A 136 12.63 -14.43 4.20
N TRP A 137 11.86 -15.20 4.97
CA TRP A 137 12.36 -15.91 6.16
C TRP A 137 13.10 -17.22 5.82
N GLY A 138 12.78 -17.82 4.67
CA GLY A 138 13.29 -19.10 4.20
C GLY A 138 14.77 -19.05 3.86
N ILE A 139 15.25 -17.92 3.34
CA ILE A 139 16.69 -17.70 3.12
C ILE A 139 17.45 -17.73 4.45
N TYR A 140 16.90 -17.18 5.53
CA TYR A 140 17.54 -17.23 6.85
C TYR A 140 17.51 -18.65 7.44
N LEU A 141 16.44 -19.42 7.22
CA LEU A 141 16.38 -20.84 7.61
C LEU A 141 17.38 -21.70 6.83
N ILE A 142 17.50 -21.51 5.52
CA ILE A 142 18.50 -22.18 4.68
C ILE A 142 19.92 -21.76 5.09
N ALA A 143 20.16 -20.48 5.34
CA ALA A 143 21.45 -19.98 5.81
C ALA A 143 21.80 -20.53 7.20
N ALA A 144 20.84 -20.56 8.14
CA ALA A 144 21.03 -21.17 9.46
C ALA A 144 21.32 -22.67 9.35
N LEU A 145 20.66 -23.37 8.43
CA LEU A 145 20.90 -24.80 8.18
C LEU A 145 22.28 -25.04 7.56
N PHE A 146 22.74 -24.18 6.65
CA PHE A 146 24.10 -24.21 6.12
C PHE A 146 25.16 -23.88 7.18
N ILE A 147 24.90 -22.91 8.05
CA ILE A 147 25.77 -22.57 9.17
C ILE A 147 25.83 -23.74 10.17
N ALA A 148 24.70 -24.35 10.49
CA ALA A 148 24.63 -25.52 11.36
C ALA A 148 25.33 -26.74 10.74
N ALA A 149 25.14 -26.99 9.44
CA ALA A 149 25.84 -28.03 8.71
C ALA A 149 27.35 -27.80 8.65
N GLY A 150 27.79 -26.56 8.39
CA GLY A 150 29.20 -26.17 8.41
C GLY A 150 29.83 -26.30 9.80
N ALA A 151 29.13 -25.88 10.85
CA ALA A 151 29.56 -26.06 12.23
C ALA A 151 29.65 -27.55 12.61
N TRP A 152 28.66 -28.35 12.19
CA TRP A 152 28.65 -29.79 12.46
C TRP A 152 29.80 -30.51 11.74
N MET A 153 30.17 -30.11 10.52
CA MET A 153 31.34 -30.65 9.84
C MET A 153 32.66 -30.24 10.50
N MET A 154 32.73 -29.07 11.13
CA MET A 154 33.93 -28.56 11.80
C MET A 154 34.14 -29.18 13.20
N PHE A 155 33.05 -29.46 13.92
CA PHE A 155 33.07 -30.09 15.24
C PHE A 155 32.78 -31.60 15.21
N GLY A 156 32.48 -32.15 14.04
CA GLY A 156 32.34 -33.58 13.83
C GLY A 156 33.64 -34.29 14.22
N PRO A 157 33.60 -35.33 15.05
CA PRO A 157 34.81 -35.99 15.53
C PRO A 157 35.64 -36.44 14.32
N ARG A 158 36.85 -35.90 14.19
CA ARG A 158 37.83 -36.38 13.21
C ARG A 158 38.08 -37.85 13.54
N LYS A 159 37.48 -38.75 12.75
CA LYS A 159 37.83 -40.17 12.79
C LYS A 159 39.25 -40.28 12.24
N ARG A 160 40.21 -40.25 13.15
CA ARG A 160 41.64 -40.47 12.93
C ARG A 160 41.78 -41.90 12.41
N TRP A 161 42.10 -42.04 11.13
CA TRP A 161 42.67 -43.25 10.56
C TRP A 161 44.18 -43.03 10.46
#